data_AF-A0AAN5CSF7-F1
#
_entry.id   AF-A0AAN5CSF7-F1
#
_cell.length_a   1.000
_cell.length_b   1.000
_cell.length_c   1.000
_cell.angle_alpha   90.00
_cell.angle_beta   90.00
_cell.angle_gamma   90.00
#
_symmetry.space_group_name_H-M   'P 1'
#
loop_
_entity.id
_entity.type
_entity.pdbx_description
1 polymer ?
#
loop_
_entity_poly.entity_id
_entity_poly.type
_entity_poly.pdbx_seq_one_letter_code
_entity_poly.pdbx_strand_id
1 'polypeptide(L)'
;ILKDNRGKFLTLFDIHASFVDILNEPQLRSLAGPTGLRGNSVFRPLPKGERSCRTLPIPFQFCLCEWNKTKSVDVVVNGEIAMGTVNLLNEKLRDLDMTESCESYTLKNVTDVKTIDRTDGLIEILFEVN
;
A
#
# COMPACT_ATOMS: atom_id res chain seq x y z
N ILE A 1 21.91 -8.99 13.01
CA ILE A 1 20.91 -7.95 12.68
C ILE A 1 20.87 -7.60 11.19
N LEU A 2 21.84 -6.86 10.64
CA LEU A 2 21.78 -6.41 9.22
C LEU A 2 21.62 -7.56 8.21
N LYS A 3 22.29 -8.70 8.43
CA LYS A 3 22.12 -9.92 7.61
C LYS A 3 20.72 -10.54 7.71
N ASP A 4 20.01 -10.34 8.82
CA ASP A 4 18.68 -10.89 9.09
C ASP A 4 17.57 -9.94 8.59
N ASN A 5 17.89 -8.65 8.50
CA ASN A 5 17.06 -7.60 7.92
C ASN A 5 17.15 -7.54 6.38
N ARG A 6 18.11 -8.24 5.75
CA ARG A 6 18.32 -8.24 4.29
C ARG A 6 17.06 -8.68 3.54
N GLY A 7 16.77 -8.03 2.41
CA GLY A 7 15.63 -8.38 1.55
C GLY A 7 14.25 -8.04 2.13
N LYS A 8 14.14 -7.53 3.36
CA LYS A 8 12.90 -6.91 3.86
C LYS A 8 12.68 -5.57 3.19
N PHE A 9 11.42 -5.19 2.97
CA PHE A 9 11.06 -3.86 2.48
C PHE A 9 11.50 -2.77 3.47
N LEU A 10 12.18 -1.75 2.95
CA LEU A 10 12.70 -0.59 3.66
C LEU A 10 12.21 0.69 3.01
N THR A 11 12.08 1.75 3.81
CA THR A 11 11.60 3.06 3.37
C THR A 11 12.48 4.18 3.91
N LEU A 12 12.27 5.40 3.43
CA LEU A 12 12.97 6.59 3.94
C LEU A 12 12.72 6.80 5.45
N PHE A 13 11.58 6.36 5.98
CA PHE A 13 11.29 6.40 7.41
C PHE A 13 12.18 5.46 8.23
N ASP A 14 12.59 4.32 7.68
CA ASP A 14 13.56 3.41 8.32
C ASP A 14 14.96 4.02 8.34
N ILE A 15 15.36 4.73 7.26
CA ILE A 15 16.62 5.48 7.21
C ILE A 15 16.63 6.60 8.27
N HIS A 16 15.55 7.40 8.36
CA HIS A 16 15.38 8.41 9.40
C HIS A 16 15.47 7.80 10.80
N ALA A 17 14.75 6.70 11.06
CA ALA A 17 14.82 6.00 12.34
C ALA A 17 16.23 5.46 12.65
N SER A 18 16.97 5.03 11.63
CA SER A 18 18.36 4.56 11.77
C SER A 18 19.33 5.69 12.13
N PHE A 19 19.14 6.90 11.61
CA PHE A 19 19.94 8.07 12.01
C PHE A 19 19.60 8.54 13.44
N VAL A 20 18.32 8.58 13.81
CA VAL A 20 17.90 8.87 15.19
C VAL A 20 18.48 7.84 16.18
N ASP A 21 18.53 6.57 15.78
CA ASP A 21 19.12 5.48 16.57
C ASP A 21 20.64 5.66 16.77
N ILE A 22 21.39 6.00 15.70
CA ILE A 22 22.83 6.33 15.80
C ILE A 22 23.07 7.54 16.71
N LEU A 23 22.25 8.59 16.62
CA LEU A 23 22.44 9.80 17.41
C LEU A 23 22.16 9.57 18.91
N ASN A 24 21.15 8.76 19.24
CA ASN A 24 20.75 8.52 20.62
C ASN A 24 21.51 7.36 21.29
N GLU A 25 21.86 6.30 20.55
CA GLU A 25 22.63 5.16 21.05
C GLU A 25 23.71 4.73 20.04
N PRO A 26 24.79 5.52 19.84
CA PRO A 26 25.82 5.24 18.82
C PRO A 26 26.56 3.90 19.02
N GLN A 27 26.45 3.30 20.20
CA GLN A 27 27.03 2.00 20.55
C GLN A 27 26.09 0.81 20.27
N LEU A 28 24.81 1.07 19.91
CA LEU A 28 23.80 0.10 19.45
C LEU A 28 23.66 -1.17 20.33
N ARG A 29 23.83 -1.04 21.66
CA ARG A 29 23.87 -2.16 22.62
C ARG A 29 22.48 -2.71 22.94
N SER A 30 21.45 -1.85 23.02
CA SER A 30 20.15 -2.15 23.65
C SER A 30 19.27 -3.23 22.96
N LEU A 31 19.54 -3.59 21.69
CA LEU A 31 18.64 -4.31 20.77
C LEU A 31 17.27 -3.63 20.49
N ALA A 32 16.65 -2.93 21.44
CA ALA A 32 15.52 -2.03 21.21
C ALA A 32 15.94 -0.83 20.35
N GLY A 33 15.01 -0.30 19.55
CA GLY A 33 15.21 0.91 18.74
C GLY A 33 14.41 2.11 19.25
N PRO A 34 14.57 3.30 18.64
CA PRO A 34 13.78 4.48 18.96
C PRO A 34 12.28 4.22 18.74
N THR A 35 11.46 4.64 19.70
CA THR A 35 10.01 4.50 19.69
C THR A 35 9.32 5.75 19.14
N GLY A 36 8.03 5.64 18.77
CA GLY A 36 7.24 6.77 18.26
C GLY A 36 7.54 7.21 16.82
N LEU A 37 8.44 6.53 16.11
CA LEU A 37 8.77 6.82 14.71
C LEU A 37 7.93 5.99 13.73
N ARG A 38 7.75 6.51 12.51
CA ARG A 38 7.06 5.82 11.40
C ARG A 38 7.86 4.68 10.75
N GLY A 39 9.12 4.52 11.11
CA GLY A 39 10.02 3.49 10.59
C GLY A 39 10.87 2.88 11.69
N ASN A 40 11.58 1.81 11.36
CA ASN A 40 12.38 1.04 12.30
C ASN A 40 13.85 1.17 11.93
N SER A 41 14.74 1.32 12.91
CA SER A 41 16.18 1.33 12.66
C SER A 41 16.65 0.01 12.05
N VAL A 42 17.41 0.07 10.96
CA VAL A 42 17.98 -1.12 10.30
C VAL A 42 19.03 -1.82 11.15
N PHE A 43 19.56 -1.14 12.17
CA PHE A 43 20.53 -1.69 13.13
C PHE A 43 19.87 -2.52 14.25
N ARG A 44 18.53 -2.55 14.30
CA ARG A 44 17.73 -3.33 15.26
C ARG A 44 16.96 -4.44 14.55
N PRO A 45 16.48 -5.48 15.26
CA PRO A 45 15.63 -6.50 14.64
C PRO A 45 14.37 -5.83 14.06
N LEU A 46 14.18 -5.92 12.74
CA LEU A 46 12.95 -5.42 12.13
C LEU A 46 11.76 -6.28 12.56
N PRO A 47 10.54 -5.70 12.67
CA PRO A 47 9.33 -6.43 13.06
C PRO A 47 9.16 -7.78 12.36
N LYS A 48 8.55 -8.72 13.09
CA LYS A 48 8.13 -10.02 12.56
C LYS A 48 6.89 -9.85 11.67
N GLY A 49 6.73 -10.74 10.70
CA GLY A 49 5.66 -10.65 9.69
C GLY A 49 6.13 -9.98 8.40
N GLU A 50 5.20 -9.82 7.46
CA GLU A 50 5.43 -9.18 6.17
C GLU A 50 5.59 -7.66 6.35
N ARG A 51 6.60 -7.08 5.70
CA ARG A 51 6.74 -5.63 5.53
C ARG A 51 6.32 -5.27 4.11
N SER A 52 5.18 -4.61 3.96
CA SER A 52 4.66 -4.11 2.68
C SER A 52 4.03 -2.72 2.86
N CYS A 53 3.60 -2.12 1.76
CA CYS A 53 2.84 -0.86 1.76
C CYS A 53 1.55 -0.91 2.59
N ARG A 54 0.98 -2.11 2.79
CA ARG A 54 -0.24 -2.32 3.57
C ARG A 54 0.03 -2.46 5.07
N THR A 55 1.22 -2.93 5.46
CA THR A 55 1.53 -3.26 6.87
C THR A 55 2.36 -2.20 7.60
N LEU A 56 2.95 -1.22 6.88
CA LEU A 56 3.75 -0.16 7.48
C LEU A 56 2.94 1.12 7.79
N PRO A 57 3.25 1.85 8.88
CA PRO A 57 2.55 3.07 9.30
C PRO A 57 2.99 4.32 8.49
N ILE A 58 3.11 4.14 7.18
CA ILE A 58 3.56 5.13 6.21
C ILE A 58 2.39 5.53 5.30
N PRO A 59 2.29 6.79 4.87
CA PRO A 59 1.31 7.17 3.86
C PRO A 59 1.63 6.50 2.50
N PHE A 60 0.59 6.08 1.76
CA PHE A 60 0.75 5.29 0.53
C PHE A 60 1.61 5.98 -0.55
N GLN A 61 1.61 7.32 -0.61
CA GLN A 61 2.44 8.09 -1.53
C GLN A 61 3.96 7.99 -1.29
N PHE A 62 4.41 7.33 -0.21
CA PHE A 62 5.82 7.02 0.05
C PHE A 62 6.21 5.58 -0.32
N CYS A 63 5.31 4.84 -0.95
CA CYS A 63 5.64 3.54 -1.55
C CYS A 63 6.35 3.69 -2.89
N LEU A 64 7.14 2.68 -3.25
CA LEU A 64 7.77 2.59 -4.56
C LEU A 64 6.69 2.39 -5.63
N CYS A 65 6.61 3.31 -6.60
CA CYS A 65 5.58 3.30 -7.63
C CYS A 65 5.72 2.17 -8.67
N GLU A 66 6.87 1.51 -8.71
CA GLU A 66 7.15 0.37 -9.57
C GLU A 66 6.83 -0.94 -8.84
N TRP A 67 5.55 -1.31 -8.90
CA TRP A 67 5.12 -2.66 -8.55
C TRP A 67 5.12 -3.55 -9.79
N ASN A 68 5.58 -4.79 -9.64
CA ASN A 68 5.22 -5.85 -10.58
C ASN A 68 3.70 -6.07 -10.51
N LYS A 69 3.09 -6.35 -11.65
CA LYS A 69 1.63 -6.45 -11.80
C LYS A 69 1.30 -7.69 -12.61
N THR A 70 0.69 -8.68 -11.97
CA THR A 70 0.18 -9.87 -12.65
C THR A 70 -1.25 -9.63 -13.11
N LYS A 71 -1.57 -9.92 -14.37
CA LYS A 71 -2.94 -9.79 -14.89
C LYS A 71 -3.84 -10.86 -14.26
N SER A 72 -4.98 -10.44 -13.71
CA SER A 72 -6.00 -11.34 -13.18
C SER A 72 -6.74 -12.05 -14.32
N VAL A 73 -6.90 -13.36 -14.19
CA VAL A 73 -7.61 -14.22 -15.15
C VAL A 73 -9.02 -14.60 -14.69
N ASP A 74 -9.39 -14.28 -13.45
CA ASP A 74 -10.72 -14.60 -12.90
C ASP A 74 -11.74 -13.54 -13.33
N VAL A 75 -12.53 -13.87 -14.35
CA VAL A 75 -13.52 -12.96 -14.94
C VAL A 75 -14.64 -12.61 -13.94
N VAL A 76 -15.00 -13.51 -13.02
CA VAL A 76 -16.07 -13.29 -12.05
C VAL A 76 -15.60 -12.30 -10.99
N VAL A 77 -14.46 -12.58 -10.36
CA VAL A 77 -13.85 -11.69 -9.36
C VAL A 77 -13.53 -10.32 -9.97
N ASN A 78 -13.03 -10.27 -11.20
CA ASN A 78 -12.79 -9.02 -11.92
C ASN A 78 -14.08 -8.19 -12.12
N GLY A 79 -15.21 -8.85 -12.42
CA GLY A 79 -16.52 -8.21 -12.54
C GLY A 79 -17.04 -7.67 -11.21
N GLU A 80 -16.89 -8.43 -10.12
CA GLU A 80 -17.28 -8.00 -8.77
C GLU A 80 -16.47 -6.79 -8.30
N ILE A 81 -15.15 -6.76 -8.53
CA ILE A 81 -14.28 -5.62 -8.20
C ILE A 81 -14.70 -4.38 -9.00
N ALA A 82 -14.98 -4.53 -10.30
CA ALA A 82 -15.42 -3.42 -11.15
C ALA A 82 -16.76 -2.83 -10.68
N MET A 83 -17.75 -3.69 -10.40
CA MET A 83 -19.05 -3.28 -9.90
C MET A 83 -18.97 -2.62 -8.52
N GLY A 84 -18.15 -3.16 -7.61
CA GLY A 84 -17.85 -2.54 -6.31
C GLY A 84 -17.22 -1.16 -6.45
N THR A 85 -16.32 -0.98 -7.42
CA THR A 85 -15.68 0.31 -7.70
C THR A 85 -16.68 1.34 -8.24
N VAL A 86 -17.55 0.96 -9.17
CA VAL A 86 -18.64 1.82 -9.68
C VAL A 86 -19.61 2.21 -8.57
N ASN A 87 -20.01 1.28 -7.70
CA ASN A 87 -20.87 1.56 -6.56
C ASN A 87 -20.25 2.57 -5.59
N LEU A 88 -18.95 2.44 -5.31
CA LEU A 88 -18.21 3.39 -4.46
C LEU A 88 -18.11 4.78 -5.09
N LEU A 89 -17.94 4.89 -6.42
CA LEU A 89 -17.97 6.18 -7.12
C LEU A 89 -19.36 6.85 -7.01
N ASN A 90 -20.44 6.10 -7.18
CA ASN A 90 -21.81 6.61 -7.01
C ASN A 90 -22.16 6.94 -5.56
N GLU A 91 -21.56 6.26 -4.58
CA GLU A 91 -21.59 6.67 -3.17
C GLU A 91 -20.88 8.01 -2.97
N LYS A 92 -19.69 8.20 -3.56
CA LYS A 92 -18.96 9.48 -3.49
C LYS A 92 -19.68 10.64 -4.19
N LEU A 93 -20.40 10.41 -5.28
CA LEU A 93 -21.26 11.44 -5.89
C LEU A 93 -22.39 11.88 -4.94
N ARG A 94 -22.94 10.95 -4.13
CA ARG A 94 -23.97 11.25 -3.13
C ARG A 94 -23.38 11.95 -1.90
N ASP A 95 -22.25 11.48 -1.39
CA ASP A 95 -21.54 12.09 -0.25
C ASP A 95 -21.10 13.55 -0.48
N LEU A 96 -21.00 13.96 -1.75
CA LEU A 96 -20.57 15.28 -2.19
C LEU A 96 -21.73 16.13 -2.76
N ASP A 97 -22.99 15.67 -2.62
CA ASP A 97 -24.20 16.31 -3.17
C ASP A 97 -24.12 16.61 -4.69
N MET A 98 -23.36 15.81 -5.45
CA MET A 98 -23.11 16.04 -6.87
C MET A 98 -24.13 15.36 -7.82
N THR A 99 -25.10 14.62 -7.29
CA THR A 99 -26.04 13.81 -8.09
C THR A 99 -26.96 14.60 -9.03
N GLU A 100 -27.12 15.91 -8.82
CA GLU A 100 -27.85 16.79 -9.75
C GLU A 100 -26.95 17.34 -10.88
N SER A 101 -25.64 17.36 -10.67
CA SER A 101 -24.64 17.91 -11.61
C SER A 101 -23.82 16.85 -12.35
N CYS A 102 -23.88 15.59 -11.91
CA CYS A 102 -23.14 14.48 -12.48
C CYS A 102 -24.04 13.25 -12.66
N GLU A 103 -23.92 12.59 -13.81
CA GLU A 103 -24.59 11.31 -14.08
C GLU A 103 -24.04 10.21 -13.18
N SER A 104 -24.89 9.22 -12.86
CA SER A 104 -24.48 8.04 -12.10
C SER A 104 -23.79 7.02 -13.01
N TYR A 105 -22.60 6.60 -12.61
CA TYR A 105 -21.80 5.62 -13.34
C TYR A 105 -22.48 4.25 -13.36
N THR A 106 -22.53 3.61 -14.53
CA THR A 106 -22.93 2.22 -14.72
C THR A 106 -21.79 1.47 -15.38
N LEU A 107 -21.47 0.28 -14.88
CA LEU A 107 -20.40 -0.54 -15.44
C LEU A 107 -20.77 -1.00 -16.85
N LYS A 108 -19.95 -0.64 -17.85
CA LYS A 108 -20.12 -1.06 -19.24
C LYS A 108 -19.24 -2.27 -19.59
N ASN A 109 -17.97 -2.24 -19.22
CA ASN A 109 -17.02 -3.33 -19.49
C ASN A 109 -15.82 -3.28 -18.53
N VAL A 110 -15.18 -4.44 -18.29
CA VAL A 110 -13.90 -4.53 -17.56
C VAL A 110 -12.78 -4.65 -18.58
N THR A 111 -11.92 -3.64 -18.67
CA THR A 111 -10.84 -3.56 -19.67
C THR A 111 -9.62 -4.35 -19.24
N ASP A 112 -9.17 -4.14 -18.00
CA ASP A 112 -8.00 -4.81 -17.44
C ASP A 112 -8.04 -4.84 -15.91
N VAL A 113 -7.60 -5.95 -15.31
CA VAL A 113 -7.47 -6.07 -13.85
C VAL A 113 -6.12 -6.71 -13.56
N LYS A 114 -5.33 -6.08 -12.68
CA LYS A 114 -4.01 -6.57 -12.30
C LYS A 114 -3.87 -6.61 -10.79
N THR A 115 -3.48 -7.77 -10.27
CA THR A 115 -3.03 -7.89 -8.88
C THR A 115 -1.65 -7.27 -8.76
N ILE A 116 -1.45 -6.44 -7.74
CA ILE A 116 -0.16 -5.85 -7.44
C ILE A 116 0.67 -6.89 -6.67
N ASP A 117 1.76 -7.38 -7.28
CA ASP A 117 2.55 -8.47 -6.73
C ASP A 117 3.14 -8.09 -5.36
N ARG A 118 3.18 -9.06 -4.42
CA ARG A 118 3.64 -8.85 -3.04
C ARG A 118 2.88 -7.75 -2.29
N THR A 119 1.61 -7.57 -2.63
CA THR A 119 0.68 -6.81 -1.81
C THR A 119 -0.61 -7.61 -1.69
N ASP A 120 -0.92 -8.07 -0.49
CA ASP A 120 -2.15 -8.80 -0.25
C ASP A 120 -3.37 -7.92 -0.56
N GLY A 121 -4.07 -8.23 -1.64
CA GLY A 121 -5.36 -7.64 -2.01
C GLY A 121 -5.33 -6.22 -2.59
N LEU A 122 -4.18 -5.67 -3.01
CA LEU A 122 -4.19 -4.43 -3.83
C LEU A 122 -4.27 -4.78 -5.32
N ILE A 123 -5.14 -4.05 -6.01
CA ILE A 123 -5.54 -4.34 -7.39
C ILE A 123 -5.58 -3.02 -8.17
N GLU A 124 -4.96 -3.00 -9.35
CA GLU A 124 -5.18 -1.98 -10.37
C GLU A 124 -6.31 -2.44 -11.28
N ILE A 125 -7.36 -1.62 -11.42
CA ILE A 125 -8.50 -1.91 -12.29
C ILE A 125 -8.72 -0.79 -13.30
N LEU A 126 -8.93 -1.18 -14.55
CA LEU A 126 -9.30 -0.32 -15.66
C LEU A 126 -10.63 -0.83 -16.22
N PHE A 127 -11.63 0.03 -16.27
CA PHE A 127 -13.00 -0.31 -16.66
C PHE A 127 -13.65 0.85 -17.42
N GLU A 128 -14.62 0.52 -18.26
CA GLU A 128 -15.46 1.48 -18.95
C GLU A 128 -16.76 1.70 -18.17
N VAL A 129 -17.16 2.97 -18.07
CA VAL A 129 -18.48 3.42 -17.62
C VAL A 129 -19.21 4.12 -18.77
N ASN A 130 -20.52 4.30 -18.64
CA ASN A 130 -21.30 5.24 -19.47
C ASN A 130 -21.05 6.69 -19.05
#